data_AF-A0A2V6S7V1-F1
#
_entry.id   AF-A0A2V6S7V1-F1
#
_cell.length_a   1.000
_cell.length_b   1.000
_cell.length_c   1.000
_cell.angle_alpha   90.00
_cell.angle_beta   90.00
_cell.angle_gamma   90.00
#
_symmetry.space_group_name_H-M   'P 1'
#
loop_
_entity.id
_entity.type
_entity.pdbx_description
1 polymer ?
#
loop_
_entity_poly.entity_id
_entity_poly.type
_entity_poly.pdbx_seq_one_letter_code
_entity_poly.pdbx_strand_id
1 'polypeptide(L)'
;MGDHQPQRARKGAVGRNVPAYDYACEACGARVELRHRIDESPSSTCAACGGSLTRLFTVPRLNVGSHSSATAARYAKLTQSEEVARVRAELEAVKRPRRAERDSG
;
A
#
# COMPACT_ATOMS: atom_id res chain seq x y z
N MET A 1 38.47 -10.52 17.40
CA MET A 1 38.63 -9.09 17.03
C MET A 1 38.07 -8.93 15.62
N GLY A 2 36.90 -8.31 15.48
CA GLY A 2 36.16 -8.25 14.22
C GLY A 2 36.55 -7.04 13.38
N ASP A 3 37.11 -7.29 12.20
CA ASP A 3 37.32 -6.30 11.15
C ASP A 3 35.98 -5.84 10.56
N HIS A 4 35.34 -4.85 11.19
CA HIS A 4 34.29 -4.05 10.56
C HIS A 4 34.94 -3.03 9.64
N GLN A 5 35.28 -3.44 8.42
CA GLN A 5 35.79 -2.52 7.42
C GLN A 5 34.72 -1.49 7.04
N PRO A 6 34.99 -0.17 7.14
CA PRO A 6 34.02 0.85 6.77
C PRO A 6 33.84 0.84 5.26
N GLN A 7 32.59 0.61 4.84
CA GLN A 7 32.15 0.63 3.45
C GLN A 7 32.59 1.97 2.83
N ARG A 8 33.55 1.94 1.89
CA ARG A 8 33.96 3.15 1.16
C ARG A 8 32.77 3.65 0.34
N ALA A 9 32.23 4.80 0.70
CA ALA A 9 31.16 5.49 -0.04
C ALA A 9 31.63 5.74 -1.49
N ARG A 10 31.18 4.91 -2.42
CA ARG A 10 31.43 5.12 -3.85
C ARG A 10 30.53 6.27 -4.29
N LYS A 11 31.12 7.44 -4.52
CA LYS A 11 30.47 8.64 -5.07
C LYS A 11 29.94 8.37 -6.49
N GLY A 12 28.82 7.66 -6.60
CA GLY A 12 27.99 7.62 -7.79
C GLY A 12 26.89 8.67 -7.62
N ALA A 13 26.65 9.49 -8.65
CA ALA A 13 25.52 10.40 -8.67
C ALA A 13 24.23 9.61 -8.41
N VAL A 14 23.54 9.89 -7.30
CA VAL A 14 22.33 9.16 -6.92
C VAL A 14 21.23 9.50 -7.92
N GLY A 15 21.01 8.59 -8.87
CA GLY A 15 20.02 8.78 -9.93
C GLY A 15 18.58 8.75 -9.39
N ARG A 16 17.64 9.30 -10.16
CA ARG A 16 16.20 9.31 -9.85
C ARG A 16 15.59 7.90 -9.62
N ASN A 17 16.29 6.85 -10.04
CA ASN A 17 15.89 5.45 -9.88
C ASN A 17 16.25 4.87 -8.50
N VAL A 18 16.95 5.63 -7.66
CA VAL A 18 17.24 5.25 -6.29
C VAL A 18 16.13 5.79 -5.37
N PRO A 19 15.60 4.97 -4.44
CA PRO A 19 14.56 5.41 -3.52
C PRO A 19 14.96 6.65 -2.72
N ALA A 20 13.99 7.51 -2.46
CA ALA A 20 14.08 8.59 -1.52
C ALA A 20 13.49 8.16 -0.18
N TYR A 21 14.10 8.61 0.91
CA TYR A 21 13.66 8.36 2.26
C TYR A 21 13.65 9.66 3.05
N ASP A 22 12.63 9.82 3.90
CA ASP A 22 12.49 10.97 4.78
C ASP A 22 13.21 10.71 6.12
N TYR A 23 13.88 11.73 6.63
CA TYR A 23 14.53 11.72 7.93
C TYR A 23 14.12 12.95 8.74
N ALA A 24 14.06 12.82 10.06
CA ALA A 24 13.93 13.92 11.00
C ALA A 24 15.13 13.98 11.94
N CYS A 25 15.59 15.20 12.23
CA CYS A 25 16.57 15.42 13.28
C CYS A 25 15.91 15.35 14.66
N GLU A 26 16.48 14.57 15.57
CA GLU A 26 15.98 14.42 16.93
C GLU A 26 16.24 15.67 17.79
N ALA A 27 17.25 16.47 17.44
CA ALA A 27 17.62 17.67 18.19
C ALA A 27 16.83 18.92 17.79
N CYS A 28 16.67 19.18 16.48
CA CYS A 28 16.05 20.41 15.97
C CYS A 28 14.75 20.19 15.18
N GLY A 29 14.35 18.93 14.92
CA GLY A 29 13.13 18.61 14.18
C GLY A 29 13.19 18.87 12.67
N ALA A 30 14.33 19.30 12.13
CA ALA A 30 14.50 19.52 10.69
C ALA A 30 14.24 18.22 9.91
N ARG A 31 13.50 18.34 8.80
CA ARG A 31 13.20 17.22 7.90
C ARG A 31 14.06 17.30 6.64
N VAL A 32 14.57 16.16 6.20
CA VAL A 32 15.39 16.06 4.98
C VAL A 32 15.03 14.81 4.20
N GLU A 33 14.95 14.94 2.88
CA GLU A 33 14.81 13.82 1.94
C GLU A 33 16.19 13.39 1.46
N LEU A 34 16.55 12.12 1.67
CA LEU A 34 17.81 11.54 1.21
C LEU A 34 17.54 10.41 0.23
N ARG A 35 18.20 10.43 -0.94
CA ARG A 35 18.23 9.29 -1.85
C ARG A 35 19.48 8.47 -1.60
N HIS A 36 19.32 7.18 -1.36
CA HIS A 36 20.43 6.24 -1.23
C HIS A 36 19.96 4.80 -1.48
N ARG A 37 20.90 3.90 -1.78
CA ARG A 37 20.56 2.49 -2.00
C ARG A 37 20.13 1.84 -0.69
N ILE A 38 19.35 0.77 -0.76
CA ILE A 38 18.86 0.10 0.45
C ILE A 38 20.00 -0.51 1.30
N ASP A 39 21.10 -0.92 0.65
CA ASP A 39 22.32 -1.47 1.27
C ASP A 39 23.33 -0.38 1.67
N GLU A 40 23.02 0.89 1.44
CA GLU A 40 23.89 2.02 1.74
C GLU A 40 23.58 2.59 3.13
N SER A 41 24.63 2.94 3.87
CA SER A 41 24.51 3.62 5.17
C SER A 41 24.66 5.14 4.94
N PRO A 42 23.57 5.91 4.76
CA PRO A 42 23.65 7.36 4.57
C PRO A 42 24.19 8.04 5.83
N SER A 43 24.69 9.27 5.69
CA SER A 43 25.11 10.06 6.84
C SER A 43 23.94 10.29 7.80
N SER A 44 24.09 9.90 9.06
CA SER A 44 23.09 10.04 10.12
C SER A 44 23.14 11.41 10.84
N THR A 45 23.76 12.42 10.21
CA THR A 45 24.03 13.72 10.84
C THR A 45 23.26 14.85 10.16
N CYS A 46 22.57 15.66 10.96
CA CYS A 46 21.83 16.82 10.48
C CYS A 46 22.78 17.95 10.04
N ALA A 47 22.61 18.45 8.82
CA ALA A 47 23.41 19.56 8.31
C ALA A 47 23.15 20.91 9.03
N ALA A 48 22.00 21.06 9.69
CA ALA A 48 21.62 22.30 10.35
C ALA A 48 22.20 22.43 11.77
N CYS A 49 22.32 21.33 12.51
CA CYS A 49 22.72 21.37 13.93
C CYS A 49 23.70 20.27 14.36
N GLY A 50 24.07 19.34 13.48
CA GLY A 50 24.94 18.20 13.82
C GLY A 50 24.27 17.07 14.61
N GLY A 51 22.98 17.17 14.92
CA GLY A 51 22.23 16.13 15.65
C GLY A 51 22.01 14.84 14.84
N SER A 52 21.56 13.78 15.53
CA SER A 52 21.18 12.51 14.93
C SER A 52 19.94 12.66 14.02
N LEU A 53 19.98 11.96 12.88
CA LEU A 53 18.84 11.80 11.97
C LEU A 53 18.22 10.41 12.13
N THR A 54 16.91 10.37 12.31
CA THR A 54 16.12 9.14 12.37
C THR A 54 15.20 9.06 11.16
N ARG A 55 15.16 7.88 10.52
CA ARG A 55 14.33 7.65 9.33
C ARG A 55 12.86 7.66 9.71
N LEU A 56 12.07 8.42 8.97
CA LEU A 56 10.62 8.50 9.12
C LEU A 56 9.95 7.44 8.25
N PHE A 57 8.98 6.76 8.84
CA PHE A 57 8.07 5.87 8.13
C PHE A 57 6.70 6.53 8.06
N THR A 58 6.23 6.80 6.84
CA THR A 58 4.86 7.27 6.62
C THR A 58 3.91 6.08 6.66
N VAL A 59 2.72 6.28 7.23
CA VAL A 59 1.68 5.25 7.23
C VAL A 59 1.32 4.94 5.76
N PRO A 60 1.43 3.69 5.31
CA PRO A 60 1.05 3.33 3.95
C PRO A 60 -0.47 3.51 3.79
N ARG A 61 -0.90 3.95 2.60
CA ARG A 61 -2.34 3.88 2.28
C ARG A 61 -2.70 2.42 2.04
N LEU A 62 -3.56 1.88 2.90
CA LEU A 62 -4.08 0.53 2.76
C LEU A 62 -5.39 0.56 1.95
N ASN A 63 -5.47 -0.24 0.89
CA ASN A 63 -6.72 -0.48 0.19
C ASN A 63 -7.44 -1.63 0.90
N VAL A 64 -8.40 -1.29 1.78
CA VAL A 64 -9.13 -2.28 2.60
C VAL A 64 -10.29 -2.96 1.85
N GLY A 65 -10.70 -2.42 0.70
CA GLY A 65 -11.64 -3.09 -0.20
C GLY A 65 -10.88 -3.98 -1.18
N SER A 66 -11.34 -5.23 -1.38
CA SER A 66 -10.81 -6.14 -2.40
C SER A 66 -11.23 -5.71 -3.81
N HIS A 67 -10.84 -4.49 -4.20
CA HIS A 67 -11.09 -3.94 -5.52
C HIS A 67 -9.82 -4.09 -6.35
N SER A 68 -9.98 -4.57 -7.58
CA SER A 68 -8.87 -4.78 -8.52
C SER A 68 -8.18 -3.48 -8.94
N SER A 69 -8.79 -2.32 -8.68
CA SER A 69 -8.24 -0.99 -8.98
C SER A 69 -8.99 0.12 -8.25
N ALA A 70 -8.41 1.32 -8.23
CA ALA A 70 -9.09 2.53 -7.74
C ALA A 70 -10.38 2.85 -8.52
N THR A 71 -10.40 2.58 -9.83
CA THR A 71 -11.59 2.73 -10.67
C THR A 71 -12.67 1.73 -10.27
N ALA A 72 -12.32 0.45 -10.06
CA ALA A 72 -13.26 -0.57 -9.61
C ALA A 72 -13.90 -0.20 -8.25
N ALA A 73 -13.12 0.37 -7.33
CA ALA A 73 -13.64 0.88 -6.06
C ALA A 73 -14.65 2.02 -6.25
N ARG A 74 -14.41 2.94 -7.20
CA ARG A 74 -15.30 4.09 -7.46
C ARG A 74 -16.62 3.71 -8.12
N TYR A 75 -16.64 2.64 -8.91
CA TYR A 75 -17.83 2.18 -9.65
C TYR A 75 -18.51 0.96 -9.03
N ALA A 76 -18.18 0.60 -7.79
CA ALA A 76 -18.89 -0.43 -7.04
C ALA A 76 -20.31 0.07 -6.69
N LYS A 77 -21.24 -0.09 -7.64
CA LYS A 77 -22.64 0.36 -7.53
C LYS A 77 -23.56 -0.67 -6.88
N LEU A 78 -23.15 -1.93 -6.87
CA LEU A 78 -23.88 -3.03 -6.25
C LEU A 78 -22.91 -3.85 -5.41
N THR A 79 -23.32 -4.10 -4.17
CA THR A 79 -22.65 -5.08 -3.31
C THR A 79 -22.89 -6.47 -3.86
N GLN A 80 -21.94 -7.39 -3.63
CA GLN A 80 -22.10 -8.79 -4.03
C GLN A 80 -23.38 -9.41 -3.42
N SER A 81 -23.78 -8.97 -2.21
CA SER A 81 -25.03 -9.37 -1.56
C SER A 81 -26.29 -8.96 -2.31
N GLU A 82 -26.34 -7.75 -2.87
CA GLU A 82 -27.50 -7.28 -3.65
C GLU A 82 -27.62 -8.03 -4.98
N GLU A 83 -26.48 -8.35 -5.60
CA GLU A 83 -26.43 -9.18 -6.79
C GLU A 83 -26.89 -10.62 -6.52
N VAL A 84 -26.42 -11.22 -5.43
CA VAL A 84 -26.86 -12.55 -4.98
C VAL A 84 -28.35 -12.57 -4.66
N ALA A 85 -28.87 -11.54 -3.98
CA ALA A 85 -30.29 -11.42 -3.67
C ALA A 85 -31.15 -11.32 -4.94
N ARG A 86 -30.71 -10.53 -5.93
CA ARG A 86 -31.38 -10.42 -7.23
C ARG A 86 -31.42 -11.76 -7.96
N VAL A 87 -30.28 -12.42 -8.11
CA VAL A 87 -30.20 -13.73 -8.79
C VAL A 87 -31.04 -14.78 -8.06
N ARG A 88 -31.04 -14.77 -6.73
CA ARG A 88 -31.88 -15.69 -5.94
C ARG A 88 -33.37 -15.43 -6.16
N ALA A 89 -33.80 -14.17 -6.18
CA ALA A 89 -35.18 -13.80 -6.44
C ALA A 89 -35.60 -14.19 -7.88
N GLU A 90 -34.72 -14.01 -8.87
CA GLU A 90 -34.95 -14.47 -10.24
C GLU A 90 -35.07 -15.99 -10.31
N LEU A 91 -34.17 -16.73 -9.66
CA LEU A 91 -34.21 -18.19 -9.60
C LEU A 91 -35.47 -18.69 -8.88
N GLU A 92 -35.90 -18.03 -7.81
CA GLU A 92 -37.14 -18.35 -7.11
C GLU A 92 -38.37 -18.06 -7.97
N ALA A 93 -38.38 -16.97 -8.74
CA ALA A 93 -39.45 -16.65 -9.68
C ALA A 93 -39.56 -17.69 -10.81
N VAL A 94 -38.42 -18.20 -11.31
CA VAL A 94 -38.38 -19.28 -12.31
C VAL A 94 -38.75 -20.64 -11.72
N LYS A 95 -38.43 -20.89 -10.44
CA LYS A 95 -38.79 -22.12 -9.71
C LYS A 95 -40.23 -22.13 -9.21
N ARG A 96 -40.87 -20.96 -9.03
CA ARG A 96 -42.30 -20.81 -8.71
C ARG A 96 -43.11 -21.34 -9.90
N PRO A 97 -44.12 -22.20 -9.69
CA PRO A 97 -44.04 -23.46 -10.40
C PRO A 97 -44.90 -23.60 -11.66
N ARG A 98 -44.41 -24.37 -12.65
CA ARG A 98 -45.23 -25.32 -13.45
C ARG A 98 -45.70 -26.56 -12.62
N ARG A 99 -45.56 -26.53 -11.29
CA ARG A 99 -45.96 -27.59 -10.31
C ARG A 99 -47.47 -27.60 -10.05
N ALA A 100 -48.23 -26.62 -10.52
CA ALA A 100 -49.71 -26.67 -10.50
C ALA A 100 -50.27 -27.58 -11.62
N GLU A 101 -49.48 -27.92 -12.64
CA GLU A 101 -49.94 -28.68 -13.82
C GLU A 101 -49.68 -30.20 -13.73
N ARG A 102 -49.15 -30.72 -12.59
CA ARG A 102 -48.80 -32.15 -12.42
C ARG A 102 -49.69 -32.93 -11.44
N ASP A 103 -50.72 -32.30 -10.84
CA ASP A 103 -51.73 -32.95 -9.99
C ASP A 103 -53.11 -33.07 -10.69
N SER A 104 -53.14 -33.03 -12.02
CA SER A 104 -54.33 -33.26 -12.85
C SER A 104 -53.99 -34.25 -13.96
N GLY A 105 -53.86 -35.53 -13.60
CA GLY A 105 -53.60 -36.62 -14.52
C GLY A 105 -53.78 -37.97 -13.85
#